data_AF-A0A9D5EFB6-F1
#
_entry.id   AF-A0A9D5EFB6-F1
#
_cell.length_a   1.000
_cell.length_b   1.000
_cell.length_c   1.000
_cell.angle_alpha   90.00
_cell.angle_beta   90.00
_cell.angle_gamma   90.00
#
_symmetry.space_group_name_H-M   'P 1'
#
loop_
_entity.id
_entity.type
_entity.pdbx_description
1 polymer ?
#
loop_
_entity_poly.entity_id
_entity_poly.type
_entity_poly.pdbx_seq_one_letter_code
_entity_poly.pdbx_strand_id
1 'polypeptide(L)'
;MSPDERALADIAARARRILQLTEGQAEASFFADETLQDAVQYSLLVLGEAAKRLSSEFRAAHSAVEWSEIAGMRDFLIHRYHRVTIHRVWLTCVDDIPRLLAYIEPMVPRQDND
;
A
#
# COMPACT_ATOMS: atom_id res chain seq x y z
N MET A 1 0.80 -20.89 5.32
CA MET A 1 0.57 -19.81 4.35
C MET A 1 1.52 -19.93 3.16
N SER A 2 0.99 -19.85 1.93
CA SER A 2 1.75 -19.77 0.67
C SER A 2 2.56 -18.47 0.56
N PRO A 3 3.53 -18.36 -0.38
CA PRO A 3 4.24 -17.11 -0.64
C PRO A 3 3.31 -15.94 -1.00
N ASP A 4 2.28 -16.20 -1.81
CA ASP A 4 1.29 -15.20 -2.22
C ASP A 4 0.41 -14.78 -1.03
N GLU A 5 -0.02 -15.72 -0.19
CA GLU A 5 -0.79 -15.42 1.02
C GLU A 5 0.00 -14.54 2.00
N ARG A 6 1.31 -14.79 2.16
CA ARG A 6 2.18 -13.92 2.97
C ARG A 6 2.32 -12.53 2.36
N ALA A 7 2.55 -12.45 1.06
CA ALA A 7 2.65 -11.17 0.35
C ALA A 7 1.35 -10.36 0.46
N LEU A 8 0.20 -11.02 0.31
CA LEU A 8 -1.11 -10.40 0.43
C LEU A 8 -1.39 -9.90 1.85
N ALA A 9 -1.04 -10.70 2.86
CA ALA A 9 -1.11 -10.28 4.26
C ALA A 9 -0.21 -9.06 4.55
N ASP A 10 1.01 -9.03 4.00
CA ASP A 10 1.92 -7.88 4.11
C ASP A 10 1.31 -6.62 3.47
N ILE A 11 0.73 -6.73 2.27
CA ILE A 11 0.04 -5.63 1.57
C ILE A 11 -1.12 -5.10 2.43
N ALA A 12 -1.99 -5.99 2.91
CA ALA A 12 -3.14 -5.61 3.72
C ALA A 12 -2.73 -4.96 5.04
N ALA A 13 -1.69 -5.48 5.71
CA ALA A 13 -1.15 -4.87 6.93
C ALA A 13 -0.64 -3.44 6.69
N ARG A 14 0.08 -3.19 5.57
CA ARG A 14 0.56 -1.85 5.22
C ARG A 14 -0.57 -0.91 4.81
N ALA A 15 -1.55 -1.39 4.05
CA ALA A 15 -2.74 -0.63 3.71
C ALA A 15 -3.51 -0.20 4.96
N ARG A 16 -3.78 -1.11 5.91
CA ARG A 16 -4.40 -0.77 7.21
C ARG A 16 -3.57 0.25 7.98
N ARG A 17 -2.24 0.11 7.99
CA ARG A 17 -1.36 1.09 8.67
C ARG A 17 -1.47 2.48 8.05
N ILE A 18 -1.52 2.59 6.72
CA ILE A 18 -1.71 3.87 6.03
C ILE A 18 -3.05 4.49 6.45
N LEU A 19 -4.13 3.71 6.42
CA LEU A 19 -5.45 4.21 6.84
C LEU A 19 -5.45 4.68 8.31
N GLN A 20 -4.81 3.95 9.22
CA GLN A 20 -4.69 4.37 10.62
C GLN A 20 -3.88 5.67 10.78
N LEU A 21 -2.88 5.89 9.94
CA LEU A 21 -2.06 7.11 9.98
C LEU A 21 -2.82 8.32 9.43
N THR A 22 -3.70 8.12 8.44
CA THR A 22 -4.43 9.20 7.78
C THR A 22 -5.86 9.39 8.28
N GLU A 23 -6.36 8.49 9.14
CA GLU A 23 -7.70 8.57 9.71
C GLU A 23 -7.90 9.88 10.48
N GLY A 24 -8.96 10.61 10.14
CA GLY A 24 -9.30 11.90 10.76
C GLY A 24 -8.32 13.04 10.46
N GLN A 25 -7.29 12.82 9.64
CA GLN A 25 -6.34 13.87 9.25
C GLN A 25 -6.95 14.76 8.17
N ALA A 26 -6.80 16.07 8.34
CA ALA A 26 -7.02 17.02 7.25
C ALA A 26 -5.79 17.06 6.34
N GLU A 27 -5.99 17.32 5.06
CA GLU A 27 -4.90 17.43 4.07
C GLU A 27 -3.81 18.43 4.52
N ALA A 28 -4.22 19.61 4.99
CA ALA A 28 -3.29 20.63 5.47
C ALA A 28 -2.45 20.15 6.67
N SER A 29 -3.03 19.33 7.55
CA SER A 29 -2.31 18.74 8.69
C SER A 29 -1.30 17.69 8.22
N PHE A 30 -1.67 16.84 7.26
CA PHE A 30 -0.75 15.90 6.63
C PHE A 30 0.42 16.62 5.95
N PHE A 31 0.17 17.73 5.26
CA PHE A 31 1.19 18.48 4.52
C PHE A 31 2.17 19.21 5.44
N ALA A 32 1.76 19.50 6.68
CA ALA A 32 2.59 20.16 7.68
C ALA A 32 3.41 19.18 8.55
N ASP A 33 3.14 17.87 8.48
CA ASP A 33 3.80 16.86 9.30
C ASP A 33 4.70 15.94 8.44
N GLU A 34 5.99 16.27 8.36
CA GLU A 34 6.98 15.48 7.64
C GLU A 34 7.16 14.07 8.21
N THR A 35 6.99 13.89 9.53
CA THR A 35 7.13 12.56 10.16
C THR A 35 5.99 11.64 9.72
N LEU A 36 4.77 12.19 9.65
CA LEU A 36 3.62 11.46 9.14
C LEU A 36 3.77 11.13 7.65
N GLN A 37 4.27 12.07 6.85
CA GLN A 37 4.57 11.85 5.42
C GLN A 37 5.59 10.73 5.23
N ASP A 38 6.67 10.72 6.02
CA ASP A 38 7.70 9.67 5.96
C ASP A 38 7.15 8.30 6.36
N ALA A 39 6.34 8.25 7.44
CA ALA A 39 5.71 7.01 7.89
C ALA A 39 4.76 6.42 6.84
N VAL A 40 4.01 7.27 6.15
CA VAL A 40 3.12 6.89 5.04
C VAL A 40 3.93 6.43 3.84
N GLN A 41 4.93 7.18 3.40
CA GLN A 41 5.78 6.82 2.27
C GLN A 41 6.51 5.51 2.51
N TYR A 42 7.03 5.28 3.71
CA TYR A 42 7.62 3.99 4.09
C TYR A 42 6.60 2.85 4.00
N SER A 43 5.37 3.07 4.45
CA SER A 43 4.31 2.07 4.34
C SER A 43 3.96 1.75 2.88
N LEU A 44 3.91 2.76 2.00
CA LEU A 44 3.72 2.59 0.55
C LEU A 44 4.90 1.83 -0.09
N LEU A 45 6.13 2.11 0.33
CA LEU A 45 7.32 1.39 -0.14
C LEU A 45 7.25 -0.10 0.16
N VAL A 46 6.93 -0.45 1.41
CA VAL A 46 6.82 -1.85 1.83
C VAL A 46 5.64 -2.54 1.15
N LEU A 47 4.53 -1.83 0.96
CA LEU A 47 3.37 -2.32 0.22
C LEU A 47 3.75 -2.68 -1.22
N GLY A 48 4.46 -1.79 -1.93
CA GLY A 48 4.93 -2.05 -3.29
C GLY A 48 5.94 -3.20 -3.39
N GLU A 49 6.83 -3.34 -2.40
CA GLU A 49 7.75 -4.49 -2.31
C GLU A 49 6.98 -5.81 -2.13
N ALA A 50 5.95 -5.82 -1.27
CA ALA A 50 5.11 -7.00 -1.10
C ALA A 50 4.32 -7.35 -2.38
N ALA A 51 3.83 -6.34 -3.11
CA ALA A 51 3.17 -6.55 -4.40
C ALA A 51 4.10 -7.20 -5.44
N LYS A 52 5.41 -6.88 -5.43
CA LYS A 52 6.41 -7.53 -6.29
C LYS A 52 6.58 -9.03 -6.01
N ARG A 53 6.25 -9.49 -4.82
CA ARG A 53 6.37 -10.90 -4.42
C ARG A 53 5.19 -11.76 -4.85
N LEU A 54 4.07 -11.15 -5.25
CA LEU A 54 2.93 -11.88 -5.81
C LEU A 54 3.33 -12.57 -7.12
N SER A 55 2.99 -13.84 -7.26
CA SER A 55 3.20 -14.64 -8.47
C SER A 55 2.46 -14.05 -9.69
N SER A 56 2.95 -14.38 -10.89
CA SER A 56 2.29 -14.01 -12.15
C SER A 56 0.86 -14.57 -12.22
N GLU A 57 0.67 -15.79 -11.73
CA GLU A 57 -0.58 -16.52 -11.69
C GLU A 57 -1.59 -15.80 -10.79
N PHE A 58 -1.17 -15.37 -9.60
CA PHE A 58 -2.01 -14.59 -8.69
C PHE A 58 -2.41 -13.25 -9.32
N ARG A 59 -1.45 -12.51 -9.88
CA ARG A 59 -1.74 -11.21 -10.52
C ARG A 59 -2.70 -11.35 -11.69
N ALA A 60 -2.55 -12.41 -12.50
CA ALA A 60 -3.44 -12.70 -13.62
C ALA A 60 -4.85 -13.08 -13.16
N ALA A 61 -4.97 -13.87 -12.08
CA ALA A 61 -6.26 -14.24 -11.49
C ALA A 61 -6.99 -13.05 -10.84
N HIS A 62 -6.25 -12.03 -10.39
CA HIS A 62 -6.77 -10.84 -9.72
C HIS A 62 -6.50 -9.55 -10.50
N SER A 63 -6.79 -9.55 -11.80
CA SER A 63 -6.51 -8.43 -12.73
C SER A 63 -7.34 -7.17 -12.52
N ALA A 64 -8.31 -7.18 -11.60
CA ALA A 64 -9.03 -5.97 -11.18
C ALA A 64 -8.13 -4.96 -10.43
N VAL A 65 -6.94 -5.40 -10.00
CA VAL A 65 -5.93 -4.57 -9.37
C VAL A 65 -4.71 -4.49 -10.29
N GLU A 66 -4.25 -3.27 -10.53
CA GLU A 66 -3.04 -2.99 -11.31
C GLU A 66 -1.77 -3.26 -10.48
N TRP A 67 -1.49 -4.54 -10.20
CA TRP A 67 -0.38 -4.97 -9.35
C TRP A 67 0.99 -4.45 -9.81
N SER A 68 1.17 -4.33 -11.13
CA SER A 68 2.40 -3.80 -11.72
C SER A 68 2.60 -2.33 -11.40
N GLU A 69 1.53 -1.53 -11.32
CA GLU A 69 1.61 -0.12 -10.92
C GLU A 69 1.94 -0.01 -9.43
N ILE A 70 1.32 -0.83 -8.58
CA ILE A 70 1.61 -0.89 -7.15
C ILE A 70 3.07 -1.28 -6.90
N ALA A 71 3.57 -2.29 -7.61
CA ALA A 71 4.98 -2.68 -7.57
C ALA A 71 5.90 -1.55 -8.07
N GLY A 72 5.51 -0.86 -9.13
CA GLY A 72 6.26 0.26 -9.72
C GLY A 72 6.31 1.50 -8.82
N MET A 73 5.31 1.72 -7.98
CA MET A 73 5.27 2.82 -7.00
C MET A 73 6.51 2.80 -6.08
N ARG A 74 6.93 1.62 -5.62
CA ARG A 74 8.14 1.48 -4.79
C ARG A 74 9.40 1.97 -5.50
N ASP A 75 9.56 1.63 -6.78
CA ASP A 75 10.70 2.11 -7.57
C ASP A 75 10.61 3.61 -7.82
N PHE A 76 9.41 4.16 -7.99
CA PHE A 76 9.19 5.60 -8.12
C PHE A 76 9.55 6.35 -6.84
N LEU A 77 9.08 5.88 -5.68
CA LEU A 77 9.36 6.48 -4.38
C LEU A 77 10.86 6.42 -4.01
N ILE A 78 11.61 5.38 -4.40
CA ILE A 78 13.05 5.28 -4.11
C ILE A 78 13.91 6.02 -5.14
N HIS A 79 13.67 5.83 -6.44
CA HIS A 79 14.56 6.33 -7.49
C HIS A 79 14.14 7.70 -8.04
N ARG A 80 12.89 8.11 -7.84
CA ARG A 80 12.33 9.37 -8.32
C ARG A 80 11.70 10.17 -7.18
N TYR A 81 12.19 10.02 -5.95
CA TYR A 81 11.70 10.74 -4.77
C TYR A 81 11.59 12.25 -4.99
N HIS A 82 12.55 12.85 -5.71
CA HIS A 82 12.55 14.27 -6.07
C HIS A 82 11.37 14.71 -6.95
N ARG A 83 10.63 13.76 -7.56
CA ARG A 83 9.41 14.01 -8.37
C ARG A 83 8.12 13.61 -7.65
N VAL A 84 8.24 13.05 -6.44
CA VAL A 84 7.08 12.71 -5.63
C VAL A 84 6.50 14.02 -5.11
N THR A 85 5.20 14.23 -5.33
CA THR A 85 4.49 15.34 -4.72
C THR A 85 3.70 14.79 -3.53
N ILE A 86 3.78 15.48 -2.38
CA ILE A 86 3.05 15.10 -1.17
C ILE A 86 1.54 15.04 -1.41
N HIS A 87 1.03 15.92 -2.27
CA HIS A 87 -0.36 15.85 -2.73
C HIS A 87 -0.72 14.52 -3.41
N ARG A 88 0.15 13.97 -4.26
CA ARG A 88 -0.10 12.64 -4.85
C ARG A 88 -0.03 11.53 -3.82
N VAL A 89 0.89 11.61 -2.85
CA VAL A 89 0.96 10.65 -1.74
C VAL A 89 -0.35 10.68 -0.95
N TRP A 90 -0.86 11.87 -0.63
CA TRP A 90 -2.12 12.05 0.07
C TRP A 90 -3.29 11.42 -0.69
N LEU A 91 -3.46 11.74 -1.98
CA LEU A 91 -4.50 11.15 -2.83
C LEU A 91 -4.44 9.62 -2.85
N THR A 92 -3.24 9.04 -3.00
CA THR A 92 -3.08 7.58 -2.93
C THR A 92 -3.57 7.03 -1.59
N CYS A 93 -3.31 7.71 -0.47
CA CYS A 93 -3.73 7.24 0.84
C CYS A 93 -5.25 7.30 1.05
N VAL A 94 -5.93 8.33 0.54
CA VAL A 94 -7.37 8.54 0.79
C VAL A 94 -8.28 7.95 -0.28
N ASP A 95 -7.78 7.75 -1.51
CA ASP A 95 -8.58 7.25 -2.63
C ASP A 95 -8.22 5.79 -2.99
N ASP A 96 -6.93 5.50 -3.20
CA ASP A 96 -6.49 4.22 -3.78
C ASP A 96 -6.35 3.12 -2.71
N ILE A 97 -5.72 3.44 -1.58
CA ILE A 97 -5.46 2.47 -0.51
C ILE A 97 -6.74 1.89 0.11
N PRO A 98 -7.81 2.65 0.38
CA PRO A 98 -9.06 2.08 0.87
C PRO A 98 -9.69 1.10 -0.13
N ARG A 99 -9.64 1.41 -1.44
CA ARG A 99 -10.18 0.54 -2.49
C ARG A 99 -9.37 -0.74 -2.61
N LEU A 100 -8.04 -0.64 -2.60
CA LEU A 100 -7.15 -1.78 -2.60
C LEU A 100 -7.43 -2.69 -1.39
N LEU A 101 -7.49 -2.10 -0.19
CA LEU A 101 -7.75 -2.85 1.03
C LEU A 101 -9.10 -3.57 0.97
N ALA A 102 -10.17 -2.87 0.59
CA ALA A 102 -11.50 -3.45 0.48
C ALA A 102 -11.55 -4.65 -0.48
N TYR A 103 -10.76 -4.61 -1.57
CA TYR A 103 -10.68 -5.70 -2.53
C TYR A 103 -9.89 -6.90 -1.99
N ILE A 104 -8.74 -6.68 -1.34
CA ILE A 104 -7.86 -7.77 -0.90
C ILE A 104 -8.23 -8.36 0.45
N GLU A 105 -8.88 -7.59 1.33
CA GLU A 105 -9.20 -8.00 2.71
C GLU A 105 -9.91 -9.36 2.79
N PRO A 106 -10.91 -9.68 1.94
CA PRO A 106 -11.59 -10.97 1.98
C PRO A 106 -10.69 -12.16 1.59
N MET A 107 -9.57 -11.89 0.91
CA MET A 107 -8.61 -12.89 0.43
C MET A 107 -7.47 -13.12 1.42
N VAL A 108 -7.31 -12.24 2.42
CA VAL A 108 -6.26 -12.37 3.44
C VAL A 108 -6.58 -13.59 4.31
N PRO A 109 -5.65 -14.54 4.49
CA PRO A 109 -5.86 -15.66 5.38
C PRO A 109 -6.13 -15.14 6.80
N ARG A 110 -7.12 -15.73 7.46
CA ARG A 110 -7.34 -15.45 8.89
C ARG A 110 -6.06 -15.87 9.63
N GLN A 111 -5.49 -14.97 10.40
CA GLN A 111 -4.43 -15.31 11.33
C GLN A 111 -5.11 -16.13 12.43
N ASP A 112 -4.99 -17.45 12.36
CA ASP A 112 -5.26 -18.29 13.53
C ASP A 112 -4.18 -17.91 14.55
N ASN A 113 -4.58 -17.17 15.58
CA ASN A 113 -3.70 -16.92 16.73
C ASN A 113 -3.48 -18.28 17.42
N ASP A 114 -2.30 -18.86 17.24
CA ASP A 114 -1.75 -19.87 18.15
C ASP A 114 -1.48 -19.25 19.53
#